data_AF-A0A2X3EG53-F1
#
_entry.id   AF-A0A2X3EG53-F1
#
_cell.length_a   1.000
_cell.length_b   1.000
_cell.length_c   1.000
_cell.angle_alpha   90.00
_cell.angle_beta   90.00
_cell.angle_gamma   90.00
#
_symmetry.space_group_name_H-M   'P 1'
#
loop_
_entity.id
_entity.type
_entity.pdbx_description
1 polymer ?
#
loop_
_entity_poly.entity_id
_entity_poly.type
_entity_poly.pdbx_seq_one_letter_code
_entity_poly.pdbx_strand_id
1 'polypeptide(L)'
;MKLIFNDISGQQQLVSASGATAQQAIYIRDVKEFSFKLVSLHEQHEIVRRVEQLFTYADTIDKQVNSALTRVNNLTQSILAKAFRGELTAQWRAENPSLISGENSATAMLERIKAERATSSGKKSSRKKA
;
A
#
# COMPACT_ATOMS: atom_id res chain seq x y z
N MET A 1 -18.94 -28.93 7.23
CA MET A 1 -17.62 -29.60 7.38
C MET A 1 -16.42 -28.67 7.18
N LYS A 2 -16.37 -27.80 6.16
CA LYS A 2 -15.21 -26.92 5.91
C LYS A 2 -14.77 -26.11 7.14
N LEU A 3 -15.73 -25.55 7.90
CA LEU A 3 -15.43 -24.80 9.12
C LEU A 3 -14.81 -25.65 10.24
N ILE A 4 -15.17 -26.93 10.34
CA ILE A 4 -14.67 -27.82 11.39
C ILE A 4 -13.21 -28.20 11.13
N PHE A 5 -12.86 -28.49 9.88
CA PHE A 5 -11.47 -28.80 9.52
C PHE A 5 -10.55 -27.58 9.59
N ASN A 6 -11.10 -26.38 9.36
CA ASN A 6 -10.33 -25.15 9.37
C ASN A 6 -10.31 -24.46 10.75
N ASP A 7 -11.09 -24.96 11.70
CA ASP A 7 -10.97 -24.55 13.10
C ASP A 7 -9.63 -25.02 13.68
N ILE A 8 -9.14 -24.31 14.70
CA ILE A 8 -7.85 -24.58 15.35
C ILE A 8 -7.82 -26.01 15.88
N SER A 9 -8.91 -26.47 16.49
CA SER A 9 -8.99 -27.84 17.02
C SER A 9 -8.92 -28.89 15.91
N GLY A 10 -9.62 -28.65 14.79
CA GLY A 10 -9.60 -29.52 13.62
C GLY A 10 -8.22 -29.59 12.98
N GLN A 11 -7.56 -28.45 12.80
CA GLN A 11 -6.19 -28.38 12.28
C GLN A 11 -5.19 -29.10 13.20
N GLN A 12 -5.30 -28.93 14.53
CA GLN A 12 -4.45 -29.63 15.48
C GLN A 12 -4.60 -31.14 15.39
N GLN A 13 -5.83 -31.65 15.30
CA GLN A 13 -6.09 -33.08 15.15
C GLN A 13 -5.51 -33.62 13.84
N LEU A 14 -5.73 -32.91 12.72
CA LEU A 14 -5.20 -33.28 11.41
C LEU A 14 -3.66 -33.28 11.37
N VAL A 15 -3.01 -32.28 11.98
CA VAL A 15 -1.55 -32.21 12.07
C VAL A 15 -0.99 -33.31 12.96
N SER A 16 -1.64 -33.62 14.08
CA SER A 16 -1.20 -34.68 14.99
C SER A 16 -1.34 -36.09 14.40
N ALA A 17 -2.31 -36.28 13.49
CA ALA A 17 -2.54 -37.57 12.84
C ALA A 17 -1.53 -37.86 11.72
N SER A 18 -0.85 -36.84 11.21
CA SER A 18 0.15 -37.01 10.16
C SER A 18 1.49 -37.45 10.76
N GLY A 19 1.87 -38.70 10.48
CA GLY A 19 3.07 -39.34 11.05
C GLY A 19 4.40 -39.00 10.36
N ALA A 20 4.41 -38.15 9.34
CA ALA A 20 5.59 -37.87 8.52
C ALA A 20 6.21 -36.51 8.86
N THR A 21 7.48 -36.50 9.29
CA THR A 21 8.20 -35.28 9.71
C THR A 21 8.69 -34.40 8.56
N ALA A 22 8.92 -34.98 7.37
CA ALA A 22 9.48 -34.27 6.20
C ALA A 22 8.40 -33.71 5.26
N GLN A 23 7.33 -34.47 5.02
CA GLN A 23 6.16 -34.01 4.27
C GLN A 23 4.90 -34.54 4.96
N GLN A 24 4.13 -33.63 5.54
CA GLN A 24 2.88 -33.99 6.19
C GLN A 24 1.90 -34.53 5.13
N ALA A 25 1.37 -35.73 5.37
CA ALA A 25 0.43 -36.41 4.50
C ALA A 25 -0.69 -37.00 5.35
N ILE A 26 -1.93 -36.64 4.99
CA ILE A 26 -3.13 -37.11 5.68
C ILE A 26 -3.77 -38.18 4.80
N TYR A 27 -3.87 -39.39 5.33
CA TYR A 27 -4.48 -40.52 4.65
C TYR A 27 -5.97 -40.60 4.98
N ILE A 28 -6.75 -41.29 4.13
CA ILE A 28 -8.19 -41.51 4.35
C ILE A 28 -8.48 -42.14 5.72
N ARG A 29 -7.59 -43.01 6.23
CA ARG A 29 -7.74 -43.61 7.55
C ARG A 29 -7.72 -42.55 8.67
N ASP A 30 -6.86 -41.55 8.55
CA ASP A 30 -6.66 -40.49 9.54
C ASP A 30 -7.89 -39.56 9.57
N VAL A 31 -8.46 -39.27 8.39
CA VAL A 31 -9.71 -38.50 8.27
C VAL A 31 -10.91 -39.26 8.83
N LYS A 32 -10.94 -40.60 8.74
CA LYS A 32 -12.02 -41.42 9.31
C LYS A 32 -12.01 -41.45 10.83
N GLU A 33 -10.84 -41.34 11.44
CA GLU A 33 -10.66 -41.28 12.90
C GLU A 33 -10.89 -39.87 13.46
N PHE A 34 -11.07 -38.88 12.58
CA PHE A 34 -11.37 -37.51 12.97
C PHE A 34 -12.66 -37.44 13.79
N SER A 35 -12.56 -36.85 14.98
CA SER A 35 -13.64 -36.76 15.95
C SER A 35 -14.10 -35.31 16.09
N PHE A 36 -15.40 -35.09 16.00
CA PHE A 36 -15.98 -33.77 16.22
C PHE A 36 -17.35 -33.90 16.87
N LYS A 37 -17.75 -32.84 17.58
CA LYS A 37 -19.09 -32.76 18.15
C LYS A 37 -20.10 -32.49 17.03
N LEU A 38 -21.01 -33.44 16.81
CA LEU A 38 -22.13 -33.25 15.92
C LEU A 38 -23.25 -32.52 16.66
N VAL A 39 -23.44 -31.23 16.34
CA VAL A 39 -24.52 -30.40 16.89
C VAL A 39 -25.80 -30.52 16.06
N SER A 40 -26.93 -29.99 16.55
CA SER A 40 -28.21 -30.07 15.82
C SER A 40 -28.13 -29.36 14.46
N LEU A 41 -28.95 -29.78 13.49
CA LEU A 41 -28.95 -29.14 12.17
C LEU A 41 -29.25 -27.64 12.25
N HIS A 42 -30.13 -27.22 13.16
CA HIS A 42 -30.44 -25.82 13.37
C HIS A 42 -29.19 -25.02 13.81
N GLU A 43 -28.45 -25.52 14.79
CA GLU A 43 -27.21 -24.89 15.26
C GLU A 43 -26.14 -24.88 14.17
N GLN A 44 -26.02 -25.94 13.36
CA GLN A 44 -25.08 -25.97 12.24
C GLN A 44 -25.34 -24.82 11.26
N HIS A 45 -26.60 -24.59 10.89
CA HIS A 45 -26.98 -23.49 10.00
C HIS A 45 -26.70 -22.12 10.63
N GLU A 46 -27.01 -21.95 11.92
CA GLU A 46 -26.79 -20.67 12.60
C GLU A 46 -25.29 -20.36 12.75
N ILE A 47 -24.45 -21.36 13.01
CA ILE A 47 -22.99 -21.21 13.05
C ILE A 47 -22.48 -20.77 11.67
N VAL A 48 -22.88 -21.46 10.61
CA VAL A 48 -22.46 -21.12 9.24
C VAL A 48 -22.88 -19.70 8.89
N ARG A 49 -24.15 -19.33 9.16
CA ARG A 49 -24.68 -18.00 8.90
C ARG A 49 -23.86 -16.90 9.58
N ARG A 50 -23.51 -17.08 10.86
CA ARG A 50 -22.72 -16.09 11.62
C ARG A 50 -21.31 -15.96 11.07
N VAL A 51 -20.67 -17.08 10.74
CA VAL A 51 -19.31 -17.08 10.20
C VAL A 51 -19.29 -16.39 8.83
N GLU A 52 -20.23 -16.70 7.94
CA GLU A 52 -20.35 -16.06 6.63
C GLU A 52 -20.60 -14.55 6.74
N GLN A 53 -21.41 -14.11 7.71
CA GLN A 53 -21.61 -12.68 7.99
C GLN A 53 -20.31 -11.99 8.41
N LEU A 54 -19.50 -12.63 9.26
CA LEU A 54 -18.21 -12.08 9.69
C LEU A 54 -17.21 -12.00 8.51
N PHE A 55 -17.15 -13.01 7.65
CA PHE A 55 -16.32 -12.96 6.44
C PHE A 55 -16.77 -11.85 5.49
N THR A 56 -18.08 -11.70 5.27
CA THR A 56 -18.62 -10.62 4.44
C THR A 56 -18.27 -9.24 5.00
N TYR A 57 -18.29 -9.09 6.32
CA TYR A 57 -17.89 -7.86 6.98
C TYR A 57 -16.39 -7.58 6.80
N ALA A 58 -15.53 -8.59 6.96
CA ALA A 58 -14.09 -8.47 6.70
C ALA A 58 -13.81 -8.06 5.24
N ASP A 59 -14.44 -8.71 4.27
CA ASP A 59 -14.32 -8.37 2.85
C ASP A 59 -14.73 -6.92 2.56
N THR A 60 -15.73 -6.41 3.29
CA THR A 60 -16.19 -5.03 3.16
C THR A 60 -15.14 -4.05 3.67
N ILE A 61 -14.50 -4.35 4.80
CA ILE A 61 -13.39 -3.55 5.34
C ILE A 61 -12.23 -3.52 4.36
N ASP A 62 -11.82 -4.68 3.84
CA ASP A 62 -10.71 -4.78 2.88
C ASP A 62 -10.98 -3.95 1.61
N LYS A 63 -12.22 -3.98 1.10
CA LYS A 63 -12.63 -3.12 -0.02
C LYS A 63 -12.55 -1.63 0.31
N GLN A 64 -12.98 -1.24 1.51
CA GLN A 64 -12.92 0.16 1.95
C GLN A 64 -11.48 0.66 2.08
N VAL A 65 -10.59 -0.15 2.67
CA VAL A 65 -9.16 0.17 2.81
C VAL A 65 -8.51 0.33 1.44
N ASN A 66 -8.74 -0.63 0.53
CA ASN A 66 -8.19 -0.56 -0.82
C ASN A 66 -8.70 0.68 -1.58
N SER A 67 -10.00 0.99 -1.48
CA SER A 67 -10.57 2.18 -2.10
C SER A 67 -9.96 3.48 -1.54
N ALA A 68 -9.77 3.55 -0.21
CA ALA A 68 -9.13 4.69 0.44
C ALA A 68 -7.67 4.87 -0.04
N LEU A 69 -6.91 3.78 -0.14
CA LEU A 69 -5.55 3.80 -0.65
C LEU A 69 -5.47 4.33 -2.10
N THR A 70 -6.36 3.85 -2.97
CA THR A 70 -6.44 4.36 -4.35
C THR A 70 -6.76 5.85 -4.40
N ARG A 71 -7.68 6.33 -3.54
CA ARG A 71 -8.02 7.76 -3.48
C ARG A 71 -6.83 8.60 -3.04
N VAL A 72 -6.09 8.17 -2.03
CA VAL A 72 -4.87 8.86 -1.57
C VAL A 72 -3.85 8.94 -2.70
N ASN A 73 -3.58 7.83 -3.38
CA ASN A 73 -2.63 7.81 -4.50
C ASN A 73 -3.03 8.78 -5.62
N ASN A 74 -4.30 8.77 -6.03
CA ASN A 74 -4.80 9.67 -7.06
C ASN A 74 -4.74 11.14 -6.63
N LEU A 75 -5.07 11.43 -5.37
CA LEU A 75 -4.99 12.77 -4.81
C LEU A 75 -3.54 13.27 -4.80
N THR A 76 -2.59 12.46 -4.34
CA THR A 76 -1.17 12.81 -4.34
C THR A 76 -0.67 13.13 -5.75
N GLN A 77 -1.02 12.32 -6.75
CA GLN A 77 -0.65 12.58 -8.14
C GLN A 77 -1.28 13.87 -8.67
N SER A 78 -2.56 14.12 -8.37
CA SER A 78 -3.25 15.35 -8.76
C SER A 78 -2.62 16.59 -8.13
N ILE A 79 -2.31 16.54 -6.83
CA ILE A 79 -1.64 17.63 -6.11
C ILE A 79 -0.26 17.91 -6.69
N LEU A 80 0.55 16.88 -6.94
CA LEU A 80 1.87 17.05 -7.57
C LEU A 80 1.77 17.68 -8.95
N ALA A 81 0.83 17.21 -9.79
CA ALA A 81 0.61 17.79 -11.11
C ALA A 81 0.21 19.28 -11.02
N LYS A 82 -0.71 19.63 -10.11
CA LYS A 82 -1.12 21.02 -9.88
C LYS A 82 0.00 21.89 -9.31
N ALA A 83 0.82 21.33 -8.42
CA ALA A 83 1.97 22.02 -7.85
C ALA A 83 3.02 22.34 -8.93
N PHE A 84 3.36 21.38 -9.80
CA PHE A 84 4.32 21.60 -10.88
C PHE A 84 3.84 22.57 -11.96
N ARG A 85 2.53 22.61 -12.25
CA ARG A 85 1.93 23.64 -13.11
C ARG A 85 1.86 25.01 -12.44
N GLY A 86 2.17 25.09 -11.15
CA GLY A 86 2.07 26.30 -10.34
C GLY A 86 0.64 26.72 -10.05
N GLU A 87 -0.37 25.88 -10.33
CA GLU A 87 -1.79 26.20 -10.10
C GLU A 87 -2.05 26.51 -8.63
N LEU A 88 -1.38 25.80 -7.71
CA LEU A 88 -1.52 26.01 -6.27
C LEU A 88 -0.94 27.35 -5.78
N THR A 89 -0.07 28.00 -6.55
CA THR A 89 0.52 29.31 -6.21
C THR A 89 0.03 30.43 -7.13
N ALA A 90 -0.92 30.15 -8.03
CA ALA A 90 -1.36 31.10 -9.05
C ALA A 90 -1.94 32.39 -8.44
N GLN A 91 -2.80 32.27 -7.43
CA GLN A 91 -3.36 33.43 -6.72
C GLN A 91 -2.27 34.26 -6.05
N TRP A 92 -1.40 33.62 -5.26
CA TRP A 92 -0.30 34.31 -4.60
C TRP A 92 0.60 35.05 -5.58
N ARG A 93 0.89 34.46 -6.76
CA ARG A 93 1.67 35.10 -7.81
C ARG A 93 0.97 36.30 -8.43
N ALA A 94 -0.36 36.27 -8.56
CA ALA A 94 -1.15 37.39 -9.05
C ALA A 94 -1.17 38.57 -8.06
N GLU A 95 -1.20 38.26 -6.76
CA GLU A 95 -1.17 39.26 -5.68
C GLU A 95 0.22 39.84 -5.42
N ASN A 96 1.29 39.12 -5.80
CA ASN A 96 2.69 39.50 -5.53
C ASN A 96 3.56 39.61 -6.80
N PRO A 97 3.17 40.42 -7.81
CA PRO A 97 3.88 40.45 -9.09
C PRO A 97 5.31 41.03 -8.98
N SER A 98 5.57 41.94 -8.05
CA SER A 98 6.89 42.56 -7.86
C SER A 98 7.98 41.56 -7.40
N LEU A 99 7.59 40.46 -6.75
CA LEU A 99 8.51 39.45 -6.23
C LEU A 99 8.97 38.43 -7.29
N ILE A 100 8.30 38.38 -8.46
CA ILE A 100 8.51 37.35 -9.49
C ILE A 100 8.70 37.90 -10.91
N SER A 101 8.68 39.23 -11.08
CA SER A 101 8.83 39.90 -12.36
C SER A 101 10.11 40.75 -12.43
N GLY A 102 10.44 41.26 -13.62
CA GLY A 102 11.64 42.07 -13.86
C GLY A 102 12.92 41.30 -13.52
N GLU A 103 13.73 41.87 -12.62
CA GLU A 103 15.00 41.27 -12.16
C GLU A 103 14.80 39.96 -11.39
N ASN A 104 13.64 39.76 -10.77
CA ASN A 104 13.28 38.54 -10.04
C ASN A 104 12.60 37.49 -10.94
N SER A 105 12.51 37.75 -12.25
CA SER A 105 11.96 36.78 -13.19
C SER A 105 12.89 35.58 -13.35
N ALA A 106 12.29 34.40 -13.56
CA ALA A 106 13.04 33.17 -13.77
C ALA A 106 14.03 33.28 -14.94
N THR A 107 13.66 34.00 -16.01
CA THR A 107 14.52 34.26 -17.17
C THR A 107 15.72 35.14 -16.82
N ALA A 108 15.51 36.24 -16.09
CA ALA A 108 16.58 37.12 -15.66
C ALA A 108 17.57 36.40 -14.72
N MET A 109 17.06 35.60 -13.78
CA MET A 109 17.91 34.78 -12.89
C MET A 109 18.71 33.74 -13.66
N LEU A 110 18.11 33.07 -14.66
CA LEU A 110 18.81 32.09 -15.50
C LEU A 110 19.95 32.72 -16.29
N GLU A 111 19.73 33.89 -16.89
CA GLU A 111 20.79 34.61 -17.60
C GLU A 111 21.92 35.03 -16.65
N ARG A 112 21.60 35.46 -15.42
CA ARG A 112 22.60 35.73 -14.38
C ARG A 112 23.43 34.50 -14.01
N ILE A 113 22.77 33.36 -13.81
CA ILE A 113 23.44 32.08 -13.52
C ILE A 113 24.33 31.65 -14.69
N LYS A 114 23.89 31.82 -15.95
CA LYS A 114 24.70 31.50 -17.13
C LYS A 114 25.93 32.41 -17.21
N ALA A 115 25.76 33.71 -17.02
CA ALA A 115 26.86 34.68 -17.03
C ALA A 115 27.87 34.38 -15.92
N GLU A 116 27.40 34.10 -14.70
CA GLU A 116 28.24 33.76 -13.56
C GLU A 116 28.95 32.40 -13.75
N ARG A 117 28.29 31.41 -14.35
CA ARG A 117 28.94 30.13 -14.69
C ARG A 117 29.98 30.28 -15.78
N ALA A 118 29.77 31.13 -16.78
CA ALA A 118 30.74 31.41 -17.83
C ALA A 118 32.03 32.02 -17.24
N THR A 119 31.91 33.00 -16.36
CA THR A 119 33.06 33.62 -15.67
C THR A 119 33.73 32.68 -14.66
N SER A 120 32.97 31.78 -14.04
CA SER A 120 33.48 30.82 -13.05
C SER A 120 34.12 29.56 -13.65
N SER A 121 33.73 29.16 -14.87
CA SER A 121 34.23 27.94 -15.53
C SER A 121 35.74 28.00 -15.86
N GLY A 122 36.33 29.20 -15.97
CA GLY A 122 37.77 29.39 -16.15
C GLY A 122 38.63 29.15 -14.91
N LYS A 123 38.03 29.02 -13.70
CA LYS A 123 38.78 28.94 -12.43
C LYS A 123 39.08 27.52 -11.93
N LYS A 124 38.67 26.46 -12.65
CA LYS A 124 38.82 25.04 -12.23
C LYS A 124 39.83 24.23 -13.05
N SER A 125 40.92 24.82 -13.53
CA SER A 125 42.04 24.08 -14.17
C SER A 125 43.42 24.40 -13.57
N SER A 126 43.53 24.48 -12.24
CA SER A 126 44.86 24.61 -11.60
C SER A 126 45.02 23.90 -10.25
N ARG A 127 44.29 22.82 -9.97
CA ARG A 127 44.73 21.89 -8.90
C ARG A 127 45.63 20.82 -9.51
N LYS A 128 46.88 21.23 -9.68
CA LYS A 128 48.04 20.41 -10.06
C LYS A 128 48.18 19.25 -9.07
N LYS A 129 48.47 18.06 -9.60
CA LYS A 129 48.92 16.85 -8.88
C LYS A 129 49.87 17.20 -7.73
N ALA A 130 49.56 16.68 -6.55
CA ALA A 130 50.52 16.24 -5.54
C ALA A 130 50.01 14.89 -5.04
#